data_AF-A0AB35Q5G6-F1
#
_entry.id   AF-A0AB35Q5G6-F1
#
_cell.length_a   1.000
_cell.length_b   1.000
_cell.length_c   1.000
_cell.angle_alpha   90.00
_cell.angle_beta   90.00
_cell.angle_gamma   90.00
#
_symmetry.space_group_name_H-M   'P 1'
#
loop_
_entity.id
_entity.type
_entity.pdbx_description
1 polymer ?
#
loop_
_entity_poly.entity_id
_entity_poly.type
_entity_poly.pdbx_seq_one_letter_code
_entity_poly.pdbx_strand_id
1 'polypeptide(L)'
;MYHLDNASSVPDMPAIKPVLFTERRWFTEGGDGIQPSYPGADWFNAIQAEMLNVLALANITPEKTQLDQFAQAIRIFSSDYMLPPGIPFAWPGATAPTG
;
A
#
# COMPACT_ATOMS: atom_id res chain seq x y z
N MET A 1 -6.63 8.53 5.42
CA MET A 1 -6.86 7.07 5.43
C MET A 1 -7.21 6.70 6.86
N TYR A 2 -8.23 5.87 7.06
CA TYR A 2 -8.63 5.37 8.38
C TYR A 2 -9.03 3.90 8.26
N HIS A 3 -8.91 3.12 9.33
CA HIS A 3 -9.35 1.74 9.33
C HIS A 3 -10.88 1.64 9.18
N LEU A 4 -11.38 0.45 8.82
CA LEU A 4 -12.80 0.16 8.85
C LEU A 4 -13.35 0.49 10.24
N ASP A 5 -14.29 1.43 10.28
CA ASP A 5 -14.83 1.98 11.53
C ASP A 5 -16.36 2.05 11.41
N ASN A 6 -16.98 0.87 11.53
CA ASN A 6 -18.42 0.67 11.54
C ASN A 6 -18.82 -0.50 12.47
N ALA A 7 -20.12 -0.66 12.72
CA ALA A 7 -20.65 -1.64 13.67
C ALA A 7 -20.43 -3.11 13.28
N SER A 8 -20.04 -3.40 12.03
CA SER A 8 -19.73 -4.76 11.58
C SER A 8 -18.23 -5.08 11.62
N SER A 9 -17.39 -4.13 12.07
CA SER A 9 -15.96 -4.36 12.24
C SER A 9 -15.68 -5.36 13.38
N VAL A 10 -14.58 -6.09 13.26
CA VAL A 10 -14.07 -6.98 14.31
C VAL A 10 -12.78 -6.38 14.88
N PRO A 11 -12.51 -6.52 16.20
CA PRO A 11 -11.37 -5.88 16.84
C PRO A 11 -10.03 -6.52 16.45
N ASP A 12 -10.02 -7.83 16.23
CA ASP A 12 -8.84 -8.59 15.87
C ASP A 12 -8.84 -8.89 14.37
N MET A 13 -7.70 -8.67 13.72
CA MET A 13 -7.54 -9.02 12.31
C MET A 13 -7.70 -10.54 12.15
N PRO A 14 -8.64 -11.02 11.31
CA PRO A 14 -8.76 -12.44 11.02
C PRO A 14 -7.46 -12.99 10.43
N ALA A 15 -7.22 -14.28 10.63
CA ALA A 15 -6.04 -14.94 10.07
C ALA A 15 -6.01 -14.81 8.53
N ILE A 16 -4.82 -14.47 8.00
CA ILE A 16 -4.60 -14.39 6.56
C ILE A 16 -4.81 -15.78 5.96
N LYS A 17 -5.57 -15.84 4.86
CA LYS A 17 -5.84 -17.12 4.19
C LYS A 17 -4.57 -17.68 3.54
N PRO A 18 -4.42 -19.01 3.45
CA PRO A 18 -3.27 -19.61 2.80
C PRO A 18 -3.19 -19.24 1.32
N VAL A 19 -1.98 -19.18 0.79
CA VAL A 19 -1.73 -18.95 -0.64
C VAL A 19 -2.35 -20.09 -1.45
N LEU A 20 -3.29 -19.75 -2.34
CA LEU A 20 -3.91 -20.71 -3.26
C LEU A 20 -3.18 -20.82 -4.60
N PHE A 21 -2.57 -19.72 -5.05
CA PHE A 21 -1.89 -19.63 -6.34
C PHE A 21 -0.63 -18.78 -6.22
N THR A 22 0.45 -19.19 -6.89
CA THR A 22 1.72 -18.45 -6.95
C THR A 22 1.79 -17.49 -8.13
N GLU A 23 0.90 -17.66 -9.10
CA GLU A 23 0.79 -16.81 -10.29
C GLU A 23 -0.14 -15.63 -10.03
N ARG A 24 0.11 -14.50 -10.71
CA ARG A 24 -0.76 -13.33 -10.66
C ARG A 24 -2.11 -13.63 -11.31
N ARG A 25 -3.20 -13.31 -10.62
CA ARG A 25 -4.58 -13.43 -11.11
C ARG A 25 -5.30 -12.08 -11.07
N TRP A 26 -6.38 -11.98 -11.84
CA TRP A 26 -7.13 -10.75 -12.05
C TRP A 26 -8.62 -10.98 -11.82
N PHE A 27 -9.35 -9.90 -11.55
CA PHE A 27 -10.80 -9.95 -11.47
C PHE A 27 -11.41 -10.20 -12.86
N THR A 28 -12.51 -10.94 -12.90
CA THR A 28 -13.34 -11.21 -14.08
C THR A 28 -14.80 -10.94 -13.72
N GLU A 29 -15.53 -10.30 -14.64
CA GLU A 29 -16.99 -10.10 -14.53
C GLU A 29 -17.79 -11.40 -14.61
N GLY A 30 -17.13 -12.54 -14.84
CA GLY A 30 -17.79 -13.80 -15.18
C GLY A 30 -18.26 -13.81 -16.64
N GLY A 31 -19.04 -14.83 -17.00
CA GLY A 31 -19.53 -15.05 -18.37
C GLY A 31 -19.65 -16.54 -18.70
N ASP A 32 -20.57 -16.91 -19.59
CA ASP A 32 -20.75 -18.30 -20.07
C ASP A 32 -20.82 -19.37 -18.96
N GLY A 33 -21.53 -19.06 -17.87
CA GLY A 33 -21.69 -19.96 -16.71
C GLY A 33 -20.58 -19.86 -15.64
N ILE A 34 -19.58 -19.01 -15.85
CA ILE A 34 -18.55 -18.71 -14.85
C ILE A 34 -19.01 -17.59 -13.94
N GLN A 35 -18.88 -17.81 -12.63
CA GLN A 35 -19.18 -16.82 -11.60
C GLN A 35 -18.20 -15.64 -11.65
N PRO A 36 -18.66 -14.41 -11.41
CA PRO A 36 -17.77 -13.27 -11.23
C PRO A 36 -16.81 -13.50 -10.06
N SER A 37 -15.60 -12.96 -10.19
CA SER A 37 -14.64 -12.94 -9.10
C SER A 37 -15.01 -11.85 -8.10
N TYR A 38 -14.85 -12.08 -6.80
CA TYR A 38 -15.06 -11.07 -5.77
C TYR A 38 -13.92 -11.09 -4.75
N PRO A 39 -13.46 -9.91 -4.29
CA PRO A 39 -12.54 -9.82 -3.16
C PRO A 39 -13.27 -10.20 -1.86
N GLY A 40 -12.67 -11.10 -1.08
CA GLY A 40 -13.14 -11.39 0.28
C GLY A 40 -12.63 -10.34 1.29
N ALA A 41 -13.13 -10.41 2.53
CA ALA A 41 -12.68 -9.53 3.63
C ALA A 41 -11.15 -9.56 3.83
N ASP A 42 -10.51 -10.71 3.64
CA ASP A 42 -9.06 -10.88 3.70
C ASP A 42 -8.30 -9.94 2.75
N TRP A 43 -8.79 -9.80 1.51
CA TRP A 43 -8.18 -8.91 0.51
C TRP A 43 -8.31 -7.44 0.91
N PHE A 44 -9.50 -7.04 1.37
CA PHE A 44 -9.72 -5.66 1.83
C PHE A 44 -8.91 -5.31 3.07
N ASN A 45 -8.83 -6.25 4.03
CA ASN A 45 -8.02 -6.08 5.23
C ASN A 45 -6.53 -5.96 4.89
N ALA A 46 -6.03 -6.75 3.93
CA ALA A 46 -4.65 -6.64 3.46
C ALA A 46 -4.36 -5.25 2.87
N ILE A 47 -5.21 -4.77 1.94
CA ILE A 47 -5.04 -3.42 1.36
C ILE A 47 -5.12 -2.32 2.42
N GLN A 48 -6.06 -2.43 3.35
CA GLN A 48 -6.18 -1.49 4.47
C GLN A 48 -4.93 -1.48 5.34
N ALA A 49 -4.41 -2.66 5.70
CA ALA A 49 -3.20 -2.79 6.52
C ALA A 49 -1.98 -2.18 5.80
N GLU A 50 -1.79 -2.46 4.52
CA GLU A 50 -0.72 -1.87 3.71
C GLU A 50 -0.82 -0.33 3.69
N MET A 51 -2.01 0.21 3.43
CA MET A 51 -2.21 1.67 3.42
C MET A 51 -2.00 2.31 4.79
N LEU A 52 -2.43 1.68 5.88
CA LEU A 52 -2.18 2.19 7.24
C LEU A 52 -0.70 2.10 7.63
N ASN A 53 0.00 1.05 7.19
CA ASN A 53 1.44 0.90 7.41
C ASN A 53 2.24 1.98 6.66
N VAL A 54 1.79 2.41 5.47
CA VAL A 54 2.39 3.55 4.74
C VAL A 54 2.27 4.84 5.56
N LEU A 55 1.11 5.10 6.19
CA LEU A 55 0.94 6.25 7.08
C LEU A 55 1.83 6.15 8.32
N ALA A 56 1.90 4.96 8.93
CA ALA A 56 2.77 4.72 10.08
C ALA A 56 4.24 4.96 9.75
N LEU A 57 4.71 4.51 8.58
CA LEU A 57 6.07 4.74 8.09
C LEU A 57 6.36 6.23 7.86
N ALA A 58 5.36 6.99 7.39
CA ALA A 58 5.44 8.44 7.25
C ALA A 58 5.25 9.20 8.57
N ASN A 59 5.07 8.49 9.69
CA ASN A 59 4.77 9.05 11.01
C ASN A 59 3.50 9.93 11.02
N ILE A 60 2.49 9.56 10.23
CA ILE A 60 1.19 10.21 10.14
C ILE A 60 0.17 9.40 10.96
N THR A 61 -0.44 10.04 11.96
CA THR A 61 -1.55 9.44 12.71
C THR A 61 -2.83 9.43 11.86
N PRO A 62 -3.48 8.27 11.64
CA PRO A 62 -4.74 8.19 10.92
C PRO A 62 -5.83 9.06 11.55
N GLU A 63 -6.44 9.91 10.74
CA GLU A 63 -7.59 10.73 11.13
C GLU A 63 -8.74 10.55 10.11
N LYS A 64 -9.98 10.40 10.59
CA LYS A 64 -11.12 9.94 9.79
C LYS A 64 -11.64 11.01 8.83
N THR A 65 -11.53 12.29 9.19
CA THR A 65 -12.05 13.41 8.39
C THR A 65 -11.03 13.97 7.38
N GLN A 66 -9.75 13.62 7.50
CA GLN A 66 -8.67 14.00 6.59
C GLN A 66 -8.51 12.98 5.45
N LEU A 67 -8.87 13.40 4.25
CA LEU A 67 -8.93 12.52 3.07
C LEU A 67 -7.66 12.55 2.20
N ASP A 68 -6.59 13.22 2.65
CA ASP A 68 -5.36 13.46 1.88
C ASP A 68 -4.09 12.87 2.52
N GLN A 69 -4.20 12.24 3.69
CA GLN A 69 -3.06 11.68 4.45
C GLN A 69 -2.17 10.72 3.65
N PHE A 70 -2.73 9.94 2.73
CA PHE A 70 -1.95 9.04 1.88
C PHE A 70 -1.11 9.82 0.86
N ALA A 71 -1.66 10.92 0.30
CA ALA A 71 -0.90 11.81 -0.56
C ALA A 71 0.20 12.55 0.22
N GLN A 72 -0.07 12.93 1.48
CA GLN A 72 0.94 13.49 2.37
C GLN A 72 2.09 12.50 2.62
N ALA A 73 1.78 11.23 2.88
CA ALA A 73 2.81 10.18 3.03
C ALA A 73 3.68 10.06 1.77
N ILE A 74 3.06 9.99 0.58
CA ILE A 74 3.79 9.95 -0.70
C ILE A 74 4.72 11.16 -0.86
N ARG A 75 4.26 12.36 -0.48
CA ARG A 75 5.04 13.59 -0.56
C ARG A 75 6.26 13.56 0.38
N ILE A 76 6.10 13.04 1.59
CA ILE A 76 7.20 12.90 2.54
C ILE A 76 8.28 12.00 1.93
N PHE A 77 7.88 10.81 1.47
CA PHE A 77 8.83 9.87 0.86
C PHE A 77 9.48 10.42 -0.40
N SER A 78 8.77 11.18 -1.24
CA SER A 78 9.38 11.79 -2.42
C SER A 78 10.35 12.92 -2.06
N SER A 79 10.08 13.66 -0.98
CA SER A 79 10.95 14.75 -0.51
C SER A 79 12.25 14.26 0.13
N ASP A 80 12.28 13.07 0.73
CA ASP A 80 13.53 12.44 1.18
C ASP A 80 14.51 12.18 0.02
N TYR A 81 13.98 12.05 -1.21
CA TYR A 81 14.80 11.93 -2.44
C TYR A 81 15.01 13.27 -3.17
N MET A 82 14.48 14.39 -2.65
CA MET A 82 14.77 15.71 -3.19
C MET A 82 16.07 16.23 -2.60
N LEU A 83 17.20 15.78 -3.18
CA LEU A 83 18.49 16.41 -2.94
C LEU A 83 18.39 17.91 -3.31
N PRO A 84 18.72 18.82 -2.38
CA PRO A 84 18.90 20.23 -2.72
C PRO A 84 19.85 20.36 -3.93
N PRO A 85 19.57 21.26 -4.88
CA PRO A 85 20.52 21.53 -5.96
C PRO A 85 21.87 21.96 -5.37
N GLY A 86 22.94 21.30 -5.81
CA GLY A 86 24.32 21.63 -5.39
C GLY A 86 24.96 20.68 -4.38
N ILE A 87 24.30 19.59 -3.94
CA ILE A 87 24.95 18.55 -3.13
C ILE A 87 25.48 17.44 -4.06
N PRO A 88 26.80 17.17 -4.09
CA PRO A 88 27.34 16.06 -4.87
C PRO A 88 26.87 14.72 -4.30
N PHE A 89 26.26 13.89 -5.15
CA PHE A 89 25.86 12.53 -4.79
C PHE A 89 27.04 11.58 -4.98
N ALA A 90 27.34 10.76 -3.97
CA ALA A 90 28.33 9.70 -4.13
C ALA A 90 27.82 8.70 -5.16
N TRP A 91 28.67 8.32 -6.11
CA TRP A 91 28.30 7.33 -7.13
C TRP A 91 27.88 6.02 -6.45
N PRO A 92 26.74 5.40 -6.82
CA PRO A 92 26.21 4.21 -6.15
C PRO A 92 27.11 2.96 -6.22
N GLY A 93 28.20 3.00 -6.99
CA GLY A 93 29.13 1.89 -7.17
C GLY A 93 30.58 2.28 -6.90
N ALA A 94 31.44 1.27 -6.70
CA ALA A 94 32.88 1.48 -6.52
C ALA A 94 33.60 1.92 -7.81
N THR A 95 32.93 1.87 -8.96
CA THR A 95 33.50 2.15 -10.29
C THR A 95 32.54 2.96 -11.14
N ALA A 96 33.04 4.03 -11.77
CA ALA A 96 32.30 4.79 -12.76
C ALA A 96 32.11 3.98 -14.07
N PRO A 97 31.05 4.23 -14.86
CA PRO A 97 30.87 3.62 -16.18
C PRO A 97 31.99 4.01 -17.12
N THR A 98 32.39 3.10 -18.01
CA THR A 98 33.29 3.42 -19.12
C THR A 98 32.50 4.23 -20.15
N GLY A 99 32.96 5.46 -20.41
CA GLY A 99 32.38 6.36 -21.41
C GLY A 99 32.67 5.95 -22.85
#